data_AF-A0A956EJA8-F1
#
_entry.id   AF-A0A956EJA8-F1
#
_cell.length_a   1.000
_cell.length_b   1.000
_cell.length_c   1.000
_cell.angle_alpha   90.00
_cell.angle_beta   90.00
_cell.angle_gamma   90.00
#
_symmetry.space_group_name_H-M   'P 1'
#
loop_
_entity.id
_entity.type
_entity.pdbx_description
1 polymer ?
#
loop_
_entity_poly.entity_id
_entity_poly.type
_entity_poly.pdbx_seq_one_letter_code
_entity_poly.pdbx_strand_id
1 'polypeptide(L)'
;MTRGIRLGKLFGIELILDWSVLIIFTLLVLQLGGGVFPTWHPNWSPGLAWGVAVAAALVFFASIVAHELAHSLVGRRYGIGVRSITLFIFGGVA
;
A
#
# COMPACT_ATOMS: atom_id res chain seq x y z
N MET A 1 7.31 6.80 -20.55
CA MET A 1 7.54 7.38 -19.22
C MET A 1 7.16 6.33 -18.19
N THR A 2 8.13 5.74 -17.50
CA THR A 2 7.93 4.63 -16.56
C THR A 2 7.22 5.13 -15.29
N ARG A 3 5.88 5.11 -15.31
CA ARG A 3 4.98 5.50 -14.19
C ARG A 3 4.99 4.48 -13.03
N GLY A 4 6.14 3.89 -12.71
CA GLY A 4 6.24 2.94 -11.60
C GLY A 4 7.09 1.70 -11.85
N ILE A 5 7.22 0.90 -10.79
CA ILE A 5 7.95 -0.36 -10.72
C ILE A 5 6.94 -1.51 -10.85
N ARG A 6 7.22 -2.47 -11.73
CA ARG A 6 6.43 -3.72 -11.81
C ARG A 6 6.86 -4.63 -10.67
N LEU A 7 5.97 -4.85 -9.71
CA LEU A 7 6.25 -5.72 -8.56
C LEU A 7 6.14 -7.20 -8.91
N GLY A 8 5.28 -7.56 -9.88
CA GLY A 8 5.12 -8.94 -10.33
C GLY A 8 3.72 -9.24 -10.84
N LYS A 9 3.41 -10.53 -10.95
CA LYS A 9 2.07 -11.04 -11.29
C LYS A 9 1.48 -11.81 -10.11
N LEU A 10 0.29 -11.42 -9.66
CA LEU A 10 -0.49 -12.12 -8.64
C LEU A 10 -1.78 -12.63 -9.29
N PHE A 11 -2.05 -13.93 -9.23
CA PHE A 11 -3.22 -14.57 -9.86
C PHE A 11 -3.39 -14.27 -11.36
N GLY A 12 -2.29 -13.96 -12.06
CA GLY A 12 -2.29 -13.57 -13.48
C GLY A 12 -2.58 -12.09 -13.74
N ILE A 13 -2.73 -11.28 -12.69
CA ILE A 13 -2.93 -9.82 -12.76
C ILE A 13 -1.57 -9.15 -12.49
N GLU A 14 -1.16 -8.25 -13.38
CA GLU A 14 0.10 -7.48 -13.19
C GLU A 14 -0.08 -6.43 -12.09
N LEU A 15 0.84 -6.39 -11.12
CA LEU A 15 0.86 -5.38 -10.07
C LEU A 15 1.93 -4.33 -10.39
N ILE A 16 1.50 -3.09 -10.56
CA ILE A 16 2.36 -1.94 -10.87
C ILE A 16 2.27 -0.95 -9.72
N LEU A 17 3.43 -0.53 -9.21
CA LEU A 17 3.51 0.43 -8.10
C LEU A 17 4.07 1.74 -8.61
N ASP A 18 3.24 2.79 -8.62
CA ASP A 18 3.67 4.12 -9.05
C ASP A 18 4.57 4.77 -7.98
N TRP A 19 5.48 5.65 -8.42
CA TRP A 19 6.39 6.37 -7.53
C TRP A 19 5.67 7.22 -6.47
N SER A 20 4.44 7.66 -6.75
CA SER A 20 3.59 8.36 -5.80
C SER A 20 3.27 7.55 -4.54
N VAL A 21 3.32 6.21 -4.60
CA VAL A 21 3.14 5.33 -3.43
C VAL A 21 4.27 5.54 -2.42
N LEU A 22 5.51 5.77 -2.87
CA LEU A 22 6.62 6.04 -1.94
C LEU A 22 6.41 7.36 -1.20
N ILE A 23 5.82 8.36 -1.85
CA ILE A 23 5.51 9.65 -1.23
C ILE A 23 4.52 9.45 -0.09
N ILE A 24 3.38 8.80 -0.36
CA ILE A 24 2.35 8.59 0.67
C ILE A 24 2.80 7.59 1.75
N PHE A 25 3.58 6.58 1.39
CA PHE A 25 4.20 5.68 2.36
C PHE A 25 5.09 6.46 3.33
N THR A 26 5.95 7.34 2.80
CA THR A 26 6.83 8.17 3.63
C THR A 26 6.04 9.11 4.52
N LEU A 27 5.04 9.81 3.96
CA LEU A 27 4.18 10.71 4.75
C LEU A 27 3.45 9.96 5.87
N LEU A 28 2.93 8.77 5.59
CA LEU A 28 2.25 7.94 6.57
C LEU A 28 3.20 7.51 7.71
N VAL A 29 4.40 7.05 7.36
CA VAL A 29 5.42 6.65 8.35
C VAL A 29 5.87 7.85 9.18
N LEU A 30 6.12 9.01 8.57
CA LEU A 30 6.49 10.24 9.29
C LEU A 30 5.39 10.69 10.26
N GLN A 31 4.13 10.65 9.82
CA GLN A 31 3.00 11.07 10.63
C GLN A 31 2.73 10.11 11.80
N LEU A 32 2.87 8.81 11.58
CA LEU A 32 2.73 7.80 12.63
C LEU A 32 3.89 7.84 13.62
N GLY A 33 5.13 7.78 13.13
CA GLY A 33 6.34 7.69 13.96
C GLY A 33 6.71 8.98 14.69
N GLY A 34 6.50 10.14 14.05
CA GLY A 34 6.83 11.46 14.61
C GLY A 34 5.66 12.20 15.26
N GLY A 35 4.42 11.82 14.98
CA GLY A 35 3.23 12.53 15.46
C GLY A 35 2.35 11.66 16.36
N VAL A 36 1.70 10.65 15.77
CA VAL A 36 0.65 9.86 16.44
C VAL A 36 1.22 9.01 17.58
N PHE A 37 2.22 8.18 17.32
CA PHE A 37 2.75 7.24 18.31
C PHE A 37 3.48 7.90 19.47
N PRO A 38 4.28 8.97 19.29
CA PRO A 38 4.83 9.70 20.44
C PRO A 38 3.73 10.30 21.34
N THR A 39 2.59 10.69 20.77
CA THR A 39 1.46 11.26 21.51
C THR A 39 0.65 10.19 22.25
N TRP A 40 0.38 9.05 21.60
CA TRP A 40 -0.42 7.96 22.18
C TRP A 40 0.39 7.03 23.09
N HIS A 41 1.68 6.89 22.82
CA HIS A 41 2.61 6.00 23.51
C HIS A 41 3.90 6.75 23.91
N PRO A 42 3.81 7.72 24.84
CA PRO A 42 4.98 8.53 25.24
C PRO A 42 6.11 7.71 25.87
N ASN A 43 5.83 6.49 26.34
CA ASN A 43 6.80 5.59 26.94
C ASN A 43 7.55 4.71 25.93
N TRP A 44 7.19 4.76 24.64
CA TRP A 44 7.89 3.98 23.61
C TRP A 44 9.25 4.59 23.30
N SER A 45 10.25 3.74 23.10
CA SER A 45 11.53 4.19 22.55
C SER A 45 11.32 4.68 21.11
N PRO A 46 12.12 5.65 20.63
CA PRO A 46 12.02 6.13 19.26
C PRO A 46 12.12 4.99 18.24
N GLY A 47 13.04 4.04 18.46
CA GLY A 47 13.19 2.87 17.59
C GLY A 47 11.93 2.01 17.49
N LEU A 48 11.23 1.79 18.61
CA LEU A 48 9.97 1.04 18.62
C LEU A 48 8.88 1.79 17.86
N ALA A 49 8.71 3.09 18.11
CA ALA A 49 7.69 3.91 17.45
C ALA A 49 7.87 3.93 15.92
N TRP A 50 9.10 4.15 15.44
CA TRP A 50 9.39 4.14 14.01
C TRP A 50 9.28 2.74 13.39
N GLY A 51 9.72 1.70 14.10
CA GLY A 51 9.57 0.31 13.65
C GLY A 51 8.10 -0.08 13.48
N VAL A 52 7.25 0.26 14.45
CA VAL A 52 5.80 0.02 14.36
C VAL A 52 5.17 0.89 13.27
N ALA A 53 5.63 2.13 13.05
CA ALA A 53 5.10 2.99 11.99
C ALA A 53 5.34 2.42 10.59
N VAL A 54 6.56 1.91 10.34
CA VAL A 54 6.89 1.21 9.09
C VAL A 54 6.06 -0.06 8.94
N ALA A 55 5.96 -0.88 9.99
CA ALA A 55 5.16 -2.11 9.94
C ALA A 55 3.67 -1.81 9.67
N ALA A 56 3.09 -0.81 10.34
CA ALA A 56 1.71 -0.39 10.14
C ALA A 56 1.46 0.11 8.72
N ALA A 57 2.37 0.93 8.17
CA ALA A 57 2.28 1.37 6.78
C ALA A 57 2.32 0.19 5.80
N LEU A 58 3.24 -0.76 5.98
CA LEU A 58 3.33 -1.95 5.12
C LEU A 58 2.05 -2.80 5.15
N VAL A 59 1.49 -3.04 6.34
CA VAL A 59 0.23 -3.79 6.48
C VAL A 59 -0.94 -3.04 5.86
N PHE A 60 -0.99 -1.71 6.01
CA PHE A 60 -2.00 -0.88 5.38
C PHE A 60 -1.97 -0.99 3.84
N PHE A 61 -0.79 -0.88 3.22
CA PHE A 61 -0.65 -1.05 1.78
C PHE A 61 -0.97 -2.48 1.32
N ALA A 62 -0.58 -3.49 2.09
CA ALA A 62 -0.96 -4.87 1.81
C ALA A 62 -2.48 -5.07 1.84
N SER A 63 -3.19 -4.41 2.76
CA SER A 63 -4.66 -4.44 2.81
C SER A 63 -5.30 -3.79 1.58
N ILE A 64 -4.75 -2.68 1.08
CA ILE A 64 -5.24 -2.05 -0.15
C ILE A 64 -5.05 -2.99 -1.34
N VAL A 65 -3.86 -3.57 -1.48
CA VAL A 65 -3.59 -4.55 -2.56
C VAL A 65 -4.57 -5.73 -2.48
N ALA A 66 -4.81 -6.26 -1.29
CA ALA A 66 -5.76 -7.35 -1.08
C ALA A 66 -7.20 -6.95 -1.44
N HIS A 67 -7.62 -5.73 -1.12
CA HIS A 67 -8.93 -5.18 -1.46
C HIS A 67 -9.14 -5.11 -2.98
N GLU A 68 -8.19 -4.52 -3.70
CA GLU A 68 -8.26 -4.37 -5.16
C GLU A 68 -8.17 -5.73 -5.89
N LEU A 69 -7.37 -6.64 -5.35
CA LEU A 69 -7.28 -8.00 -5.83
C LEU A 69 -8.62 -8.73 -5.65
N ALA A 70 -9.31 -8.54 -4.53
CA ALA A 70 -10.63 -9.13 -4.31
C ALA A 70 -11.64 -8.63 -5.36
N HIS A 71 -11.68 -7.32 -5.63
CA HIS A 71 -12.52 -6.77 -6.72
C HIS A 71 -12.18 -7.38 -8.07
N SER A 72 -10.89 -7.48 -8.38
CA SER A 72 -10.42 -8.01 -9.66
C SER A 72 -10.76 -9.49 -9.84
N LEU A 73 -10.60 -10.30 -8.79
CA LEU A 73 -10.94 -11.71 -8.78
C LEU A 73 -12.46 -11.93 -8.90
N VAL A 74 -13.25 -11.13 -8.18
CA VAL A 74 -14.72 -11.16 -8.28
C VAL A 74 -15.15 -10.75 -9.70
N GLY A 75 -14.60 -9.67 -10.25
CA GLY A 75 -14.88 -9.23 -11.63
C GLY A 75 -14.55 -10.31 -12.67
N ARG A 76 -13.42 -11.01 -12.53
CA ARG A 76 -13.05 -12.13 -13.41
C ARG A 76 -14.05 -13.27 -13.36
N ARG A 77 -14.63 -13.55 -12.18
CA ARG A 77 -15.69 -14.57 -12.05
C ARG A 77 -16.96 -14.17 -12.83
N TYR A 78 -17.21 -12.88 -13.01
CA TYR A 78 -18.32 -12.34 -13.82
C TYR A 78 -17.92 -12.03 -15.27
N GLY A 79 -16.75 -12.50 -15.74
CA GLY A 79 -16.32 -12.32 -17.13
C GLY A 79 -15.66 -10.96 -17.44
N ILE A 80 -15.40 -10.14 -16.43
CA ILE A 80 -14.70 -8.85 -16.60
C ILE A 80 -13.20 -9.10 -16.61
N GLY A 81 -12.55 -8.81 -17.74
CA GLY A 81 -11.13 -9.08 -17.97
C GLY A 81 -10.20 -8.04 -17.35
N VAL A 82 -9.92 -8.14 -16.06
CA VAL A 82 -8.90 -7.33 -15.38
C VAL A 82 -7.50 -7.90 -15.67
N ARG A 83 -6.62 -7.09 -16.29
CA ARG A 83 -5.26 -7.52 -16.71
C ARG A 83 -4.13 -6.94 -15.85
N SER A 84 -4.34 -5.79 -15.21
CA SER A 84 -3.32 -5.12 -14.39
C SER A 84 -3.96 -4.21 -13.33
N ILE A 85 -3.43 -4.22 -12.12
CA ILE A 85 -3.75 -3.26 -11.05
C ILE A 85 -2.57 -2.30 -10.91
N THR A 86 -2.85 -1.00 -11.00
CA THR A 86 -1.85 0.04 -10.68
C THR A 86 -2.18 0.68 -9.34
N LEU A 87 -1.25 0.59 -8.40
CA LEU A 87 -1.37 1.27 -7.11
C LEU A 87 -0.87 2.71 -7.24
N PHE A 88 -1.73 3.68 -6.90
CA PHE A 88 -1.44 5.11 -6.94
C PHE A 88 -1.78 5.77 -5.60
N ILE A 89 -1.34 7.01 -5.39
CA ILE A 89 -1.49 7.77 -4.12
C ILE A 89 -2.92 7.86 -3.57
N PHE A 90 -3.94 7.78 -4.41
CA PHE A 90 -5.36 7.89 -4.03
C PHE A 90 -6.10 6.54 -3.98
N GLY A 91 -5.43 5.41 -4.24
CA GLY A 91 -6.05 4.09 -4.36
C GLY A 91 -5.50 3.28 -5.53
N GLY A 92 -5.89 2.01 -5.59
CA GLY A 92 -5.65 1.19 -6.78
C GLY A 92 -6.71 1.46 -7.83
N VAL A 93 -6.32 1.47 -9.10
CA VAL A 93 -7.27 1.37 -10.21
C VAL A 93 -7.08 -0.03 -10.80
N ALA A 94 -8.17 -0.81 -10.78
CA ALA A 94 -8.26 -2.16 -11.33
C ALA A 94 -8.88 -2.14 -12.74
#